data_AF-A0AB38EP15-F1
#
_entry.id   AF-A0AB38EP15-F1
#
_cell.length_a   1.000
_cell.length_b   1.000
_cell.length_c   1.000
_cell.angle_alpha   90.00
_cell.angle_beta   90.00
_cell.angle_gamma   90.00
#
_symmetry.space_group_name_H-M   'P 1'
#
loop_
_entity.id
_entity.type
_entity.pdbx_description
1 polymer ?
#
loop_
_entity_poly.entity_id
_entity_poly.type
_entity_poly.pdbx_seq_one_letter_code
_entity_poly.pdbx_strand_id
1 'polypeptide(L)'
;MSNGIRIRGSQGQVQIDDSAPCYVVLEEGTFSAANLQALAANNPDPYLYNTDAFYNRHVINFAKVVTTQEAPLVFLKLQSVTFMSCFQVEGQPGAWTGFSIGLGGLQVDSQVTYGAKSGQWFSAAKTPGPSGATVGVRIRNRQTNQIVYDSGWRLVKFLQQTANFQPAGRISHNVLIYTVGYPEPTTAYFLANSMTGLLSFTNRLQQMSICLTAEFPNKLLMVTYTADDNAIAYQSYSWTALFGVPGN
;
A
#
# COMPACT_ATOMS: atom_id res chain seq x y z
N MET A 1 3.31 -20.81 -28.84
CA MET A 1 3.57 -22.08 -28.13
C MET A 1 4.02 -21.73 -26.73
N SER A 2 3.26 -22.06 -25.68
CA SER A 2 3.69 -21.91 -24.29
C SER A 2 4.55 -23.13 -23.92
N ASN A 3 5.82 -22.93 -23.60
CA ASN A 3 6.69 -23.99 -23.09
C ASN A 3 6.74 -23.84 -21.56
N GLY A 4 6.05 -24.70 -20.81
CA GLY A 4 6.01 -24.57 -19.35
C GLY A 4 5.26 -25.69 -18.62
N ILE A 5 5.32 -25.64 -17.29
CA ILE A 5 4.55 -26.48 -16.37
C ILE A 5 3.32 -25.69 -15.95
N ARG A 6 2.12 -26.25 -16.17
CA ARG A 6 0.86 -25.69 -15.69
C ARG A 6 0.33 -26.54 -14.56
N ILE A 7 0.35 -26.01 -13.33
CA ILE A 7 -0.25 -26.67 -12.17
C ILE A 7 -1.67 -26.14 -11.99
N ARG A 8 -2.64 -27.05 -11.85
CA ARG A 8 -4.02 -26.69 -11.56
C ARG A 8 -4.45 -27.29 -10.22
N GLY A 9 -5.21 -26.53 -9.46
CA GLY A 9 -5.89 -27.07 -8.28
C GLY A 9 -7.05 -27.99 -8.67
N SER A 10 -7.64 -28.65 -7.68
CA SER A 10 -8.76 -29.60 -7.86
C SER A 10 -10.03 -28.97 -8.44
N GLN A 11 -10.14 -27.63 -8.44
CA GLN A 11 -11.24 -26.88 -9.05
C GLN A 11 -10.85 -26.23 -10.38
N GLY A 12 -9.74 -26.64 -11.00
CA GLY A 12 -9.31 -26.18 -12.31
C GLY A 12 -8.61 -24.80 -12.32
N GLN A 13 -8.40 -24.19 -11.15
CA GLN A 13 -7.69 -22.92 -11.03
C GLN A 13 -6.22 -23.06 -11.42
N VAL A 14 -5.73 -22.20 -12.32
CA VAL A 14 -4.32 -22.18 -12.73
C VAL A 14 -3.48 -21.55 -11.62
N GLN A 15 -2.50 -22.28 -11.12
CA GLN A 15 -1.66 -21.87 -10.00
C GLN A 15 -0.27 -21.36 -10.43
N ILE A 16 0.21 -21.79 -11.61
CA ILE A 16 1.47 -21.37 -12.20
C ILE A 16 1.27 -21.29 -13.72
N ASP A 17 1.58 -20.14 -14.32
CA ASP A 17 1.50 -19.85 -15.74
C ASP A 17 2.56 -18.80 -16.12
N ASP A 18 3.15 -18.90 -17.32
CA ASP A 18 4.09 -17.90 -17.83
C ASP A 18 3.37 -16.62 -18.30
N SER A 19 2.09 -16.73 -18.64
CA SER A 19 1.23 -15.62 -19.06
C SER A 19 0.54 -14.88 -17.90
N ALA A 20 0.47 -15.49 -16.72
CA ALA A 20 -0.19 -14.94 -15.53
C ALA A 20 0.68 -15.16 -14.27
N PRO A 21 1.79 -14.42 -14.11
CA PRO A 21 2.69 -14.59 -12.98
C PRO A 21 1.98 -14.22 -11.67
N CYS A 22 2.24 -15.03 -10.63
CA CYS A 22 1.75 -14.73 -9.29
C CYS A 22 2.56 -13.59 -8.65
N TYR A 23 1.90 -12.79 -7.83
CA TYR A 23 2.61 -11.87 -6.95
C TYR A 23 3.26 -12.65 -5.81
N VAL A 24 4.53 -12.37 -5.56
CA VAL A 24 5.27 -12.88 -4.41
C VAL A 24 5.59 -11.77 -3.42
N VAL A 25 5.76 -12.13 -2.16
CA VAL A 25 6.25 -11.24 -1.10
C VAL A 25 7.76 -11.09 -1.21
N LEU A 26 8.24 -9.86 -1.29
CA LEU A 26 9.67 -9.53 -1.42
C LEU A 26 10.28 -9.15 -0.07
N GLU A 27 9.71 -8.13 0.56
CA GLU A 27 10.16 -7.57 1.83
C GLU A 27 8.94 -7.33 2.72
N GLU A 28 9.13 -7.33 4.04
CA GLU A 28 8.08 -7.03 4.99
C GLU A 28 8.66 -6.38 6.25
N GLY A 29 7.81 -5.70 7.00
CA GLY A 29 8.26 -5.08 8.23
C GLY A 29 7.15 -4.36 8.97
N THR A 30 7.59 -3.52 9.91
CA THR A 30 6.72 -2.67 10.71
C THR A 30 7.23 -1.23 10.68
N PHE A 31 6.34 -0.28 10.96
CA PHE A 31 6.71 1.09 11.27
C PHE A 31 6.00 1.52 12.55
N SER A 32 6.64 2.41 13.30
CA SER A 32 6.13 2.96 14.55
C SER A 32 6.57 4.42 14.71
N ALA A 33 5.86 5.20 15.53
CA ALA A 33 6.15 6.62 15.75
C ALA A 33 7.61 6.86 16.21
N ALA A 34 8.17 5.96 17.02
CA ALA A 34 9.56 6.03 17.48
C ALA A 34 10.57 5.90 16.33
N ASN A 35 10.34 4.94 15.41
CA ASN A 35 11.21 4.74 14.25
C ASN A 35 11.10 5.91 13.25
N LEU A 36 9.89 6.47 13.11
CA LEU A 36 9.63 7.61 12.22
C LEU A 36 10.31 8.91 12.68
N GLN A 37 10.47 9.11 14.00
CA GLN A 37 11.24 10.23 14.56
C GLN A 37 12.75 10.04 14.40
N ALA A 38 13.27 8.81 14.51
CA ALA A 38 14.69 8.51 14.29
C ALA A 38 15.12 8.69 12.82
N LEU A 39 14.21 8.43 11.86
CA LEU A 39 14.43 8.69 10.43
C LEU A 39 14.49 10.19 10.11
N ALA A 40 13.78 11.04 10.87
CA ALA A 40 13.83 12.49 10.74
C ALA A 40 15.20 13.08 11.10
N ALA A 41 15.87 12.49 12.09
CA ALA A 41 17.18 12.96 12.56
C ALA A 41 18.32 12.71 11.55
N ASN A 42 18.15 11.74 10.64
CA ASN A 42 19.19 11.32 9.69
C ASN A 42 19.01 11.91 8.26
N ASN A 43 17.95 12.69 8.02
CA ASN A 43 17.67 13.24 6.68
C ASN A 43 17.08 14.68 6.79
N PRO A 44 17.95 15.71 6.81
CA PRO A 44 17.60 17.07 7.27
C PRO A 44 16.98 17.95 6.17
N ASP A 45 16.16 17.41 5.28
CA ASP A 45 15.49 18.23 4.26
C ASP A 45 14.48 19.18 4.93
N PRO A 46 14.68 20.51 4.85
CA PRO A 46 13.89 21.49 5.58
C PRO A 46 12.42 21.59 5.13
N TYR A 47 12.04 20.97 4.00
CA TYR A 47 10.65 20.94 3.54
C TYR A 47 9.86 19.72 4.03
N LEU A 48 10.51 18.78 4.74
CA LEU A 48 9.92 17.51 5.17
C LEU A 48 9.46 17.46 6.63
N TYR A 49 9.84 18.45 7.44
CA TYR A 49 9.60 18.44 8.89
C TYR A 49 9.20 19.82 9.41
N ASN A 50 7.93 20.18 9.21
CA ASN A 50 7.29 21.13 10.12
C ASN A 50 6.72 20.32 11.29
N THR A 51 7.10 20.69 12.52
CA THR A 51 6.69 20.06 13.78
C THR A 51 5.17 20.06 14.01
N ASP A 52 4.41 20.85 13.24
CA ASP A 52 2.96 20.98 13.30
C ASP A 52 2.20 20.52 12.05
N ALA A 53 2.87 19.98 11.02
CA ALA A 53 2.20 19.75 9.72
C ALA A 53 1.66 18.33 9.51
N PHE A 54 0.39 18.27 9.10
CA PHE A 54 -0.38 17.12 8.59
C PHE A 54 0.27 16.27 7.46
N TYR A 55 1.52 16.56 7.06
CA TYR A 55 2.08 16.20 5.76
C TYR A 55 3.56 15.74 5.78
N ASN A 56 4.15 15.47 6.95
CA ASN A 56 5.54 14.99 6.99
C ASN A 56 5.63 13.61 6.32
N ARG A 57 6.34 13.55 5.19
CA ARG A 57 6.59 12.32 4.44
C ARG A 57 7.69 11.53 5.14
N HIS A 58 7.35 10.31 5.51
CA HIS A 58 8.23 9.37 6.18
C HIS A 58 8.73 8.32 5.19
N VAL A 59 10.04 8.05 5.18
CA VAL A 59 10.65 7.01 4.35
C VAL A 59 10.79 5.72 5.15
N ILE A 60 10.23 4.63 4.66
CA ILE A 60 10.36 3.28 5.22
C ILE A 60 11.27 2.49 4.28
N ASN A 61 12.43 2.09 4.77
CA ASN A 61 13.41 1.34 4.00
C ASN A 61 13.08 -0.15 3.97
N PHE A 62 13.30 -0.78 2.82
CA PHE A 62 13.41 -2.22 2.72
C PHE A 62 14.70 -2.71 3.39
N ALA A 63 14.70 -3.92 3.93
CA ALA A 63 15.90 -4.50 4.53
C ALA A 63 16.94 -4.85 3.44
N LYS A 64 16.47 -5.12 2.22
CA LYS A 64 17.30 -5.32 1.04
C LYS A 64 16.78 -4.52 -0.15
N VAL A 65 17.70 -4.15 -1.03
CA VAL A 65 17.35 -3.51 -2.30
C VAL A 65 16.59 -4.50 -3.18
N VAL A 66 15.39 -4.12 -3.60
CA VAL A 66 14.56 -4.89 -4.52
C VAL A 66 14.98 -4.58 -5.95
N THR A 67 15.35 -5.61 -6.71
CA THR A 67 15.98 -5.46 -8.03
C THR A 67 15.02 -5.61 -9.22
N THR A 68 13.71 -5.49 -8.99
CA THR A 68 12.70 -5.60 -10.05
C THR A 68 12.71 -4.36 -10.95
N GLN A 69 12.41 -4.53 -12.24
CA GLN A 69 12.28 -3.38 -13.16
C GLN A 69 11.02 -2.57 -12.87
N GLU A 70 9.88 -3.25 -12.67
CA GLU A 70 8.66 -2.61 -12.19
C GLU A 70 8.79 -2.24 -10.70
N ALA A 71 8.18 -1.13 -10.31
CA ALA A 71 8.07 -0.76 -8.90
C ALA A 71 7.26 -1.82 -8.14
N PRO A 72 7.72 -2.25 -6.94
CA PRO A 72 6.96 -3.17 -6.13
C PRO A 72 5.63 -2.57 -5.67
N LEU A 73 4.62 -3.43 -5.56
CA LEU A 73 3.38 -3.12 -4.88
C LEU A 73 3.62 -3.16 -3.38
N VAL A 74 3.11 -2.19 -2.63
CA VAL A 74 3.21 -2.13 -1.17
C VAL A 74 1.82 -2.25 -0.58
N PHE A 75 1.69 -3.22 0.32
CA PHE A 75 0.48 -3.49 1.07
C PHE A 75 0.68 -3.03 2.51
N LEU A 76 -0.29 -2.31 3.06
CA LEU A 76 -0.23 -1.72 4.39
C LEU A 76 -1.37 -2.25 5.26
N LYS A 77 -1.04 -2.46 6.52
CA LYS A 77 -2.00 -2.71 7.59
C LYS A 77 -1.73 -1.72 8.71
N LEU A 78 -2.58 -0.71 8.79
CA LEU A 78 -2.53 0.29 9.85
C LEU A 78 -3.01 -0.35 11.16
N GLN A 79 -2.29 -0.12 12.26
CA GLN A 79 -2.62 -0.70 13.58
C GLN A 79 -3.24 0.31 14.55
N SER A 80 -3.33 1.57 14.14
CA SER A 80 -3.73 2.66 15.01
C SER A 80 -4.37 3.79 14.18
N VAL A 81 -5.01 4.72 14.89
CA VAL A 81 -5.66 5.89 14.27
C VAL A 81 -4.61 6.69 13.51
N THR A 82 -4.70 6.70 12.19
CA THR A 82 -3.66 7.31 11.35
C THR A 82 -4.29 7.73 10.03
N PHE A 83 -4.04 8.97 9.64
CA PHE A 83 -4.30 9.50 8.32
C PHE A 83 -3.07 9.28 7.45
N MET A 84 -3.24 8.75 6.24
CA MET A 84 -2.16 8.46 5.29
C MET A 84 -2.31 9.23 3.99
N SER A 85 -1.22 9.85 3.53
CA SER A 85 -1.11 10.60 2.26
C SER A 85 0.28 10.39 1.62
N CYS A 86 0.57 11.08 0.51
CA CYS A 86 1.91 11.17 -0.09
C CYS A 86 2.63 9.84 -0.37
N PHE A 87 1.91 8.75 -0.67
CA PHE A 87 2.56 7.47 -0.90
C PHE A 87 3.40 7.50 -2.17
N GLN A 88 4.63 7.02 -2.08
CA GLN A 88 5.50 6.82 -3.22
C GLN A 88 6.41 5.62 -2.98
N VAL A 89 6.72 4.85 -4.02
CA VAL A 89 7.77 3.82 -3.95
C VAL A 89 9.12 4.52 -4.17
N GLU A 90 10.10 4.26 -3.30
CA GLU A 90 11.39 4.93 -3.28
C GLU A 90 12.47 4.12 -4.02
N GLY A 91 13.35 4.84 -4.71
CA GLY A 91 14.39 4.27 -5.56
C GLY A 91 14.04 4.37 -7.05
N GLN A 92 14.57 3.43 -7.84
CA GLN A 92 14.47 3.43 -9.30
C GLN A 92 14.37 2.00 -9.84
N PRO A 93 13.97 1.80 -11.11
CA PRO A 93 13.95 0.48 -11.74
C PRO A 93 15.25 -0.29 -11.52
N GLY A 94 15.16 -1.50 -10.97
CA GLY A 94 16.31 -2.35 -10.62
C GLY A 94 16.98 -2.04 -9.28
N ALA A 95 16.58 -0.99 -8.57
CA ALA A 95 17.13 -0.59 -7.27
C ALA A 95 16.08 0.15 -6.41
N TRP A 96 15.01 -0.55 -6.05
CA TRP A 96 13.99 -0.02 -5.13
C TRP A 96 14.43 -0.20 -3.69
N THR A 97 14.40 0.88 -2.91
CA THR A 97 14.99 0.95 -1.56
C THR A 97 13.93 1.00 -0.47
N GLY A 98 12.67 1.24 -0.81
CA GLY A 98 11.61 1.37 0.16
C GLY A 98 10.36 2.02 -0.41
N PHE A 99 9.62 2.68 0.46
CA PHE A 99 8.50 3.55 0.11
C PHE A 99 8.42 4.71 1.09
N SER A 100 7.75 5.77 0.70
CA SER A 100 7.43 6.89 1.58
C SER A 100 5.93 7.07 1.74
N ILE A 101 5.52 7.56 2.91
CA ILE A 101 4.13 7.85 3.28
C ILE A 101 4.07 9.07 4.19
N GLY A 102 3.13 9.97 3.93
CA GLY A 102 2.70 10.98 4.89
C GLY A 102 1.82 10.35 5.95
N LEU A 103 2.10 10.57 7.23
CA LEU A 103 1.28 10.08 8.34
C LEU A 103 0.89 11.21 9.29
N GLY A 104 -0.41 11.40 9.48
CA GLY A 104 -1.00 12.47 10.29
C GLY A 104 -2.08 11.98 11.24
N GLY A 105 -2.53 12.87 12.14
CA GLY A 105 -3.78 12.71 12.87
C GLY A 105 -4.96 13.17 12.02
N LEU A 106 -6.18 12.80 12.40
CA LEU A 106 -7.40 13.41 11.86
C LEU A 106 -7.85 14.51 12.83
N GLN A 107 -8.15 15.70 12.31
CA GLN A 107 -8.75 16.79 13.09
C GLN A 107 -10.27 16.70 12.94
N VAL A 108 -10.97 16.44 14.04
CA VAL A 108 -12.43 16.48 14.10
C VAL A 108 -12.79 17.53 15.16
N ASP A 109 -13.60 18.51 14.78
CA ASP A 109 -14.14 19.54 15.69
C ASP A 109 -13.09 20.21 16.60
N SER A 110 -12.00 20.69 16.00
CA SER A 110 -10.87 21.36 16.68
C SER A 110 -10.04 20.48 17.62
N GLN A 111 -10.32 19.18 17.72
CA GLN A 111 -9.50 18.19 18.41
C GLN A 111 -8.67 17.41 17.38
N VAL A 112 -7.34 17.57 17.40
CA VAL A 112 -6.45 16.72 16.61
C VAL A 112 -6.14 15.48 17.42
N THR A 113 -6.71 14.33 17.05
CA THR A 113 -6.28 13.06 17.64
C THR A 113 -5.08 12.55 16.87
N TYR A 114 -3.88 12.82 17.39
CA TYR A 114 -2.67 12.13 16.97
C TYR A 114 -2.70 10.73 17.57
N GLY A 115 -3.28 9.77 16.85
CA GLY A 115 -3.07 8.37 17.20
C GLY A 115 -1.59 8.00 17.10
N ALA A 116 -1.18 6.95 17.82
CA ALA A 116 0.11 6.32 17.57
C ALA A 116 0.25 6.07 16.06
N LYS A 117 1.41 6.32 15.45
CA LYS A 117 1.64 6.07 14.02
C LYS A 117 2.26 4.70 13.89
N SER A 118 1.48 3.65 13.66
CA SER A 118 2.02 2.29 13.60
C SER A 118 1.29 1.41 12.59
N GLY A 119 2.04 0.48 12.02
CA GLY A 119 1.51 -0.45 11.05
C GLY A 119 2.51 -1.52 10.64
N GLN A 120 1.98 -2.48 9.91
CA GLN A 120 2.73 -3.54 9.25
C GLN A 120 2.67 -3.29 7.75
N TRP A 121 3.68 -3.78 7.04
CA TRP A 121 3.72 -3.68 5.60
C TRP A 121 4.40 -4.90 4.98
N PHE A 122 4.05 -5.17 3.73
CA PHE A 122 4.84 -6.05 2.87
C PHE A 122 4.87 -5.48 1.45
N SER A 123 5.93 -5.77 0.72
CA SER A 123 6.07 -5.44 -0.69
C SER A 123 5.98 -6.69 -1.55
N ALA A 124 5.51 -6.53 -2.79
CA ALA A 124 5.25 -7.63 -3.69
C ALA A 124 5.54 -7.30 -5.15
N ALA A 125 5.94 -8.30 -5.92
CA ALA A 125 6.13 -8.19 -7.37
C ALA A 125 5.81 -9.49 -8.10
N LYS A 126 5.57 -9.39 -9.41
CA LYS A 126 5.30 -10.53 -10.30
C LYS A 126 6.57 -11.24 -10.78
N THR A 127 7.70 -10.53 -10.79
CA THR A 127 8.92 -10.96 -11.47
C THR A 127 10.14 -10.85 -10.55
N PRO A 128 10.12 -11.54 -9.39
CA PRO A 128 11.22 -11.48 -8.45
C PRO A 128 12.50 -12.07 -9.05
N GLY A 129 13.65 -11.67 -8.50
CA GLY A 129 14.89 -12.40 -8.68
C GLY A 129 14.84 -13.80 -8.02
N PRO A 130 15.94 -14.58 -8.10
CA PRO A 130 16.03 -15.85 -7.40
C PRO A 130 15.85 -15.65 -5.90
N SER A 131 14.98 -16.45 -5.28
CA SER A 131 14.94 -16.56 -3.83
C SER A 131 16.29 -17.02 -3.28
N GLY A 132 16.59 -16.65 -2.03
CA GLY A 132 17.75 -17.16 -1.30
C GLY A 132 17.57 -18.58 -0.75
N ALA A 133 16.47 -19.27 -1.09
CA ALA A 133 16.19 -20.61 -0.57
C ALA A 133 17.18 -21.65 -1.14
N THR A 134 17.67 -22.54 -0.28
CA THR A 134 18.60 -23.61 -0.63
C THR A 134 17.88 -24.89 -1.07
N VAL A 135 16.61 -25.05 -0.72
CA VAL A 135 15.75 -26.19 -1.05
C VAL A 135 14.45 -25.68 -1.64
N GLY A 136 13.99 -26.26 -2.75
CA GLY A 136 12.73 -25.89 -3.39
C GLY A 136 12.67 -26.20 -4.87
N VAL A 137 11.65 -25.67 -5.53
CA VAL A 137 11.42 -25.76 -6.98
C VAL A 137 11.52 -24.38 -7.57
N ARG A 138 12.35 -24.23 -8.61
CA ARG A 138 12.45 -23.00 -9.41
C ARG A 138 12.24 -23.33 -10.88
N ILE A 139 11.30 -22.62 -11.50
CA ILE A 139 11.00 -22.70 -12.92
C ILE A 139 11.47 -21.42 -13.57
N ARG A 140 12.29 -21.55 -14.61
CA ARG A 140 12.78 -20.43 -15.42
C ARG A 140 12.33 -20.58 -16.85
N ASN A 141 11.97 -19.47 -17.47
CA ASN A 141 11.85 -19.40 -18.92
C ASN A 141 13.25 -19.58 -19.51
N ARG A 142 13.45 -20.63 -20.32
CA ARG A 142 14.76 -20.96 -20.91
C ARG A 142 15.30 -19.86 -21.82
N GLN A 143 14.44 -19.12 -22.51
CA GLN A 143 14.84 -18.11 -23.50
C GLN A 143 15.28 -16.81 -22.83
N THR A 144 14.55 -16.36 -21.80
CA THR A 144 14.81 -15.08 -21.13
C THR A 144 15.58 -15.24 -19.81
N ASN A 145 15.77 -16.48 -19.34
CA ASN A 145 16.27 -16.83 -18.01
C ASN A 145 15.44 -16.23 -16.84
N GLN A 146 14.26 -15.66 -17.14
CA GLN A 146 13.36 -15.08 -16.16
C GLN A 146 12.76 -16.17 -15.28
N ILE A 147 12.68 -15.91 -13.98
CA ILE A 147 12.00 -16.80 -13.04
C ILE A 147 10.49 -16.63 -13.21
N VAL A 148 9.82 -17.73 -13.52
CA VAL A 148 8.36 -17.81 -13.64
C VAL A 148 7.74 -18.27 -12.31
N TYR A 149 8.46 -19.13 -11.59
CA TYR A 149 8.05 -19.60 -10.27
C TYR A 149 9.27 -19.98 -9.45
N ASP A 150 9.21 -19.71 -8.15
CA ASP A 150 10.24 -20.08 -7.20
C ASP A 150 9.58 -20.28 -5.84
N SER A 151 9.61 -21.53 -5.34
CA SER A 151 8.93 -21.91 -4.11
C SER A 151 9.58 -21.33 -2.86
N GLY A 152 10.76 -20.71 -2.96
CA GLY A 152 11.39 -20.00 -1.85
C GLY A 152 10.75 -18.63 -1.59
N TRP A 153 9.89 -18.15 -2.49
CA TRP A 153 9.08 -16.95 -2.26
C TRP A 153 7.69 -17.31 -1.75
N ARG A 154 7.19 -16.54 -0.77
CA ARG A 154 5.80 -16.63 -0.31
C ARG A 154 4.89 -15.93 -1.33
N LEU A 155 3.78 -16.57 -1.69
CA LEU A 155 2.79 -15.99 -2.61
C LEU A 155 1.92 -14.96 -1.89
N VAL A 156 1.47 -13.92 -2.58
CA VAL A 156 0.43 -13.03 -2.06
C VAL A 156 -0.93 -13.70 -2.22
N LYS A 157 -1.71 -13.77 -1.13
CA LYS A 157 -3.10 -14.21 -1.15
C LYS A 157 -4.01 -12.99 -1.21
N PHE A 158 -4.63 -12.74 -2.36
CA PHE A 158 -5.66 -11.73 -2.50
C PHE A 158 -6.95 -12.18 -1.80
N LEU A 159 -7.54 -11.28 -1.01
CA LEU A 159 -8.70 -11.58 -0.19
C LEU A 159 -9.98 -10.99 -0.77
N GLN A 160 -9.93 -9.71 -1.13
CA GLN A 160 -11.10 -8.97 -1.55
C GLN A 160 -10.69 -7.80 -2.42
N GLN A 161 -11.55 -7.47 -3.37
CA GLN A 161 -11.57 -6.17 -4.02
C GLN A 161 -12.86 -5.47 -3.61
N THR A 162 -12.77 -4.22 -3.18
CA THR A 162 -13.93 -3.38 -2.90
C THR A 162 -13.92 -2.23 -3.89
N ALA A 163 -14.93 -2.17 -4.75
CA ALA A 163 -15.23 -1.01 -5.59
C ALA A 163 -16.41 -0.23 -5.01
N ASN A 164 -16.62 1.00 -5.48
CA ASN A 164 -17.79 1.83 -5.14
C ASN A 164 -17.93 2.08 -3.64
N PHE A 165 -17.01 2.87 -3.09
CA PHE A 165 -17.01 3.21 -1.67
C PHE A 165 -18.31 3.91 -1.27
N GLN A 166 -18.82 3.55 -0.10
CA GLN A 166 -20.09 4.06 0.37
C GLN A 166 -19.85 5.38 1.10
N PRO A 167 -20.57 6.46 0.76
CA PRO A 167 -20.47 7.71 1.49
C PRO A 167 -20.77 7.50 2.97
N ALA A 168 -19.97 8.12 3.83
CA ALA A 168 -20.05 7.98 5.28
C ALA A 168 -20.27 9.30 6.01
N GLY A 169 -19.94 10.43 5.37
CA GLY A 169 -20.10 11.75 5.96
C GLY A 169 -19.20 12.79 5.30
N ARG A 170 -19.06 13.93 5.98
CA ARG A 170 -18.14 15.02 5.60
C ARG A 170 -17.61 15.71 6.85
N ILE A 171 -16.36 16.16 6.81
CA ILE A 171 -15.73 16.97 7.88
C ILE A 171 -15.91 18.45 7.58
N SER A 172 -15.80 18.84 6.31
CA SER A 172 -16.05 20.20 5.84
C SER A 172 -16.60 20.16 4.40
N HIS A 173 -16.91 21.32 3.83
CA HIS A 173 -17.39 21.43 2.44
C HIS A 173 -16.51 20.67 1.44
N ASN A 174 -15.20 20.65 1.69
CA ASN A 174 -14.21 20.09 0.78
C ASN A 174 -13.64 18.74 1.23
N VAL A 175 -14.10 18.19 2.35
CA VAL A 175 -13.55 16.95 2.94
C VAL A 175 -14.65 15.92 3.08
N LEU A 176 -14.70 14.99 2.14
CA LEU A 176 -15.69 13.92 2.07
C LEU A 176 -15.12 12.62 2.64
N ILE A 177 -15.97 11.87 3.35
CA ILE A 177 -15.61 10.58 3.95
C ILE A 177 -16.42 9.48 3.26
N TYR A 178 -15.74 8.42 2.87
CA TYR A 178 -16.33 7.19 2.37
C TYR A 178 -15.88 5.99 3.21
N THR A 179 -16.78 5.06 3.50
CA THR A 179 -16.42 3.76 4.09
C THR A 179 -16.02 2.79 3.00
N VAL A 180 -14.88 2.13 3.22
CA VAL A 180 -14.38 1.02 2.40
C VAL A 180 -14.70 -0.28 3.11
N GLY A 181 -15.30 -1.24 2.39
CA GLY A 181 -15.46 -2.60 2.89
C GLY A 181 -14.09 -3.21 3.17
N TYR A 182 -13.74 -3.35 4.44
CA TYR A 182 -12.47 -3.86 4.90
C TYR A 182 -12.65 -5.32 5.34
N PRO A 183 -12.12 -6.31 4.58
CA PRO A 183 -12.08 -7.69 5.08
C PRO A 183 -11.31 -7.71 6.40
N GLU A 184 -11.81 -8.50 7.35
CA GLU A 184 -11.29 -8.69 8.71
C GLU A 184 -10.03 -7.85 9.06
N PRO A 185 -10.19 -6.66 9.68
CA PRO A 185 -9.12 -5.67 9.91
C PRO A 185 -7.88 -6.22 10.63
N THR A 186 -8.08 -7.27 11.41
CA THR A 186 -7.02 -7.95 12.16
C THR A 186 -6.06 -8.73 11.26
N THR A 187 -6.42 -9.02 10.01
CA THR A 187 -5.61 -9.86 9.12
C THR A 187 -5.25 -9.20 7.78
N ALA A 188 -6.13 -8.38 7.20
CA ALA A 188 -5.96 -7.90 5.84
C ALA A 188 -5.07 -6.65 5.70
N TYR A 189 -4.25 -6.62 4.64
CA TYR A 189 -3.50 -5.45 4.21
C TYR A 189 -4.15 -4.87 2.95
N PHE A 190 -4.22 -3.55 2.84
CA PHE A 190 -4.70 -2.88 1.63
C PHE A 190 -3.53 -2.47 0.73
N LEU A 191 -3.75 -2.46 -0.58
CA LEU A 191 -2.77 -1.96 -1.56
C LEU A 191 -2.66 -0.44 -1.47
N ALA A 192 -1.52 0.08 -1.02
CA ALA A 192 -1.29 1.51 -0.91
C ALA A 192 -1.16 2.18 -2.29
N ASN A 193 -0.51 1.50 -3.24
CA ASN A 193 -0.28 2.03 -4.60
C ASN A 193 -1.57 2.45 -5.32
N SER A 194 -2.72 1.84 -5.01
CA SER A 194 -3.99 2.14 -5.68
C SER A 194 -4.84 3.18 -4.94
N MET A 195 -4.46 3.58 -3.72
CA MET A 195 -5.33 4.35 -2.83
C MET A 195 -4.76 5.68 -2.36
N THR A 196 -3.54 6.02 -2.77
CA THR A 196 -2.89 7.29 -2.45
C THR A 196 -2.20 7.80 -3.71
N GLY A 197 -2.80 8.82 -4.34
CA GLY A 197 -2.18 9.53 -5.44
C GLY A 197 -1.00 10.38 -4.98
N LEU A 198 -0.11 10.72 -5.93
CA LEU A 198 0.92 11.72 -5.73
C LEU A 198 0.29 13.05 -5.29
N LEU A 199 0.78 13.62 -4.19
CA LEU A 199 0.50 15.01 -3.86
C LEU A 199 1.16 15.90 -4.92
N SER A 200 0.37 16.48 -5.81
CA SER A 200 0.81 17.65 -6.56
C SER A 200 0.49 18.90 -5.73
N PHE A 201 1.53 19.56 -5.21
CA PHE A 201 1.39 20.84 -4.51
C PHE A 201 1.05 22.01 -5.45
N THR A 202 1.14 21.81 -6.77
CA THR A 202 0.90 22.85 -7.77
C THR A 202 -0.53 22.86 -8.29
N ASN A 203 -1.22 21.72 -8.28
CA ASN A 203 -2.61 21.63 -8.72
C ASN A 203 -3.45 21.09 -7.56
N ARG A 204 -4.30 21.94 -6.95
CA ARG A 204 -5.24 21.62 -5.85
C ARG A 204 -6.28 20.52 -6.20
N LEU A 205 -6.11 19.81 -7.31
CA LEU A 205 -7.06 18.83 -7.81
C LEU A 205 -6.88 17.51 -7.06
N GLN A 206 -7.80 17.25 -6.13
CA GLN A 206 -8.11 15.95 -5.54
C GLN A 206 -6.97 15.27 -4.76
N GLN A 207 -6.82 15.61 -3.47
CA GLN A 207 -5.98 14.80 -2.57
C GLN A 207 -6.79 13.62 -2.05
N MET A 208 -6.23 12.42 -2.15
CA MET A 208 -6.80 11.21 -1.57
C MET A 208 -5.97 10.75 -0.40
N SER A 209 -6.65 10.37 0.66
CA SER A 209 -6.04 9.86 1.87
C SER A 209 -6.89 8.76 2.47
N ILE A 210 -6.24 7.89 3.23
CA ILE A 210 -6.90 6.79 3.91
C ILE A 210 -6.71 7.00 5.39
N CYS A 211 -7.75 6.76 6.18
CA CYS A 211 -7.59 6.72 7.63
C CYS A 211 -8.26 5.52 8.27
N LEU A 212 -7.67 5.10 9.38
CA LEU A 212 -8.34 4.34 10.44
C LEU A 212 -8.64 5.30 11.58
N THR A 213 -9.77 5.11 12.25
CA THR A 213 -10.19 5.91 13.40
C THR A 213 -10.63 5.00 14.55
N ALA A 214 -10.56 5.50 15.78
CA ALA A 214 -10.98 4.75 16.96
C ALA A 214 -12.51 4.53 16.99
N GLU A 215 -13.26 5.45 16.37
CA GLU A 215 -14.73 5.37 16.23
C GLU A 215 -15.14 4.26 15.25
N PHE A 216 -14.34 4.03 14.21
CA PHE A 216 -14.58 3.01 13.20
C PHE A 216 -13.39 2.05 13.11
N PRO A 217 -13.11 1.27 14.17
CA PRO A 217 -11.90 0.44 14.25
C PRO A 217 -11.88 -0.68 13.19
N ASN A 218 -13.05 -1.01 12.65
CA ASN A 218 -13.22 -2.04 11.64
C ASN A 218 -13.52 -1.51 10.23
N LYS A 219 -13.37 -0.20 10.00
CA LYS A 219 -13.59 0.40 8.67
C LYS A 219 -12.39 1.23 8.28
N LEU A 220 -11.93 1.03 7.05
CA LEU A 220 -11.08 2.02 6.40
C LEU A 220 -11.98 3.15 5.89
N LEU A 221 -11.58 4.37 6.18
CA LEU A 221 -12.23 5.55 5.64
C LEU A 221 -11.34 6.11 4.52
N MET A 222 -11.93 6.36 3.37
CA MET A 222 -11.30 7.19 2.35
C MET A 222 -11.71 8.63 2.59
N VAL A 223 -10.73 9.51 2.68
CA VAL A 223 -10.90 10.95 2.83
C VAL A 223 -10.42 11.60 1.54
N THR A 224 -11.29 12.39 0.91
CA THR A 224 -10.96 13.14 -0.30
C THR A 224 -11.06 14.63 -0.06
N TYR A 225 -10.06 15.37 -0.54
CA TYR A 225 -10.07 16.83 -0.57
C TYR A 225 -10.41 17.31 -1.97
N THR A 226 -11.48 18.07 -2.12
CA THR A 226 -11.87 18.72 -3.39
C THR A 226 -11.50 20.20 -3.37
N ALA A 227 -11.05 20.75 -4.51
CA ALA A 227 -10.81 22.18 -4.66
C ALA A 227 -12.08 22.98 -4.97
N ASP A 228 -13.18 22.31 -5.27
CA ASP A 228 -14.46 22.94 -5.58
C ASP A 228 -15.33 23.01 -4.33
N ASP A 229 -15.53 24.23 -3.82
CA ASP A 229 -16.40 24.54 -2.67
C ASP A 229 -17.87 24.17 -2.94
N ASN A 230 -18.25 23.96 -4.21
CA ASN A 230 -19.58 23.52 -4.64
C ASN A 230 -19.63 22.03 -5.01
N ALA A 231 -18.61 21.24 -4.68
CA ALA A 231 -18.60 19.81 -4.98
C ALA A 231 -19.86 19.13 -4.43
N ILE A 232 -20.74 18.71 -5.33
CA ILE A 232 -21.91 17.91 -4.99
C ILE A 232 -21.35 16.59 -4.50
N ALA A 233 -21.43 16.39 -3.17
CA ALA A 233 -21.13 15.10 -2.57
C ALA A 233 -21.89 14.00 -3.34
N TYR A 234 -21.35 12.79 -3.34
CA TYR A 234 -22.03 11.59 -3.86
C TYR A 234 -21.93 11.29 -5.35
N GLN A 235 -20.92 11.78 -6.09
CA GLN A 235 -20.50 11.01 -7.27
C GLN A 235 -19.65 9.84 -6.77
N SER A 236 -20.16 8.63 -6.98
CA SER A 236 -19.44 7.38 -6.77
C SER A 236 -18.22 7.37 -7.68
N TYR A 237 -17.10 7.88 -7.18
CA TYR A 237 -15.83 7.70 -7.86
C TYR A 237 -15.55 6.20 -7.91
N SER A 238 -15.12 5.72 -9.08
CA SER A 238 -14.77 4.33 -9.36
C SER A 238 -13.43 3.94 -8.73
N TRP A 239 -13.26 4.23 -7.44
CA TRP A 239 -12.09 3.80 -6.68
C TRP A 239 -12.17 2.32 -6.37
N THR A 240 -11.00 1.68 -6.34
CA THR A 240 -10.86 0.27 -6.03
C THR A 240 -9.84 0.09 -4.92
N ALA A 241 -10.28 -0.49 -3.80
CA ALA A 241 -9.42 -1.01 -2.77
C ALA A 241 -9.15 -2.49 -3.04
N LEU A 242 -7.87 -2.88 -3.10
CA LEU A 242 -7.47 -4.28 -3.19
C LEU A 242 -6.85 -4.71 -1.87
N PHE A 243 -7.25 -5.87 -1.38
CA PHE A 243 -6.80 -6.44 -0.12
C PHE A 243 -6.06 -7.76 -0.32
N GLY A 244 -4.99 -7.95 0.41
CA GLY A 244 -4.20 -9.18 0.39
C GLY A 244 -3.47 -9.44 1.70
N VAL A 245 -2.88 -10.61 1.79
CA VAL A 245 -2.00 -11.02 2.90
C VAL A 245 -0.77 -11.72 2.34
N PRO A 246 0.38 -11.63 3.02
CA PRO A 246 1.50 -12.48 2.68
C PRO A 246 1.10 -13.94 2.93
N GLY A 247 1.42 -14.83 2.00
CA GLY A 247 1.27 -16.27 2.19
C GLY A 247 2.09 -16.75 3.39
N ASN A 248 1.72 -17.92 3.91
CA ASN A 248 2.48 -18.60 4.96
C ASN A 248 3.78 -19.18 4.40
#